data_AF-A0A510UX24-F1
#
_entry.id   AF-A0A510UX24-F1
#
_cell.length_a   1.000
_cell.length_b   1.000
_cell.length_c   1.000
_cell.angle_alpha   90.00
_cell.angle_beta   90.00
_cell.angle_gamma   90.00
#
_symmetry.space_group_name_H-M   'P 1'
#
loop_
_entity.id
_entity.type
_entity.pdbx_description
1 polymer ?
#
loop_
_entity_poly.entity_id
_entity_poly.type
_entity_poly.pdbx_seq_one_letter_code
_entity_poly.pdbx_strand_id
1 'polypeptide(L)'
;MSAALPEVSGSFGEKPTLAFPDTTPSAELEVLVLSRGAGELVEAGDDIEVNYLGQSWQGGVFDNSYDRGSSITFPIGVGAVIAGWDEGLVGQQVGSRVLLSIPSHLGYGDRGVPQAGIKGGDTLVFVVDIVGTSR
;
A
#
# COMPACT_ATOMS: atom_id res chain seq x y z
N MET A 1 -19.15 6.75 11.66
CA MET A 1 -17.92 6.74 12.49
C MET A 1 -16.81 6.39 11.53
N SER A 2 -15.91 7.33 11.22
CA SER A 2 -14.76 7.05 10.33
C SER A 2 -13.88 6.01 11.02
N ALA A 3 -13.49 4.94 10.33
CA ALA A 3 -12.46 4.04 10.85
C ALA A 3 -11.16 4.84 11.04
N ALA A 4 -10.44 4.60 12.13
CA ALA A 4 -9.19 5.30 12.41
C ALA A 4 -8.06 4.60 11.63
N LEU A 5 -7.38 5.33 10.75
CA LEU A 5 -6.21 4.81 10.04
C LEU A 5 -5.00 4.67 10.98
N PRO A 6 -4.05 3.75 10.71
CA PRO A 6 -2.81 3.66 11.44
C PRO A 6 -1.98 4.94 11.30
N GLU A 7 -1.29 5.32 12.38
CA GLU A 7 -0.33 6.41 12.34
C GLU A 7 0.97 5.91 11.69
N VAL A 8 1.51 6.73 10.77
CA VAL A 8 2.73 6.40 10.02
C VAL A 8 3.84 7.34 10.44
N SER A 9 5.00 6.76 10.75
CA SER A 9 6.24 7.49 11.02
C SER A 9 7.30 7.14 9.98
N GLY A 10 8.24 8.06 9.77
CA GLY A 10 9.27 7.98 8.74
C GLY A 10 8.95 8.85 7.52
N SER A 11 10.00 9.38 6.90
CA SER A 11 9.91 10.23 5.70
C SER A 11 10.01 9.41 4.42
N PHE A 12 9.63 9.98 3.28
CA PHE A 12 9.80 9.35 1.96
C PHE A 12 11.23 8.79 1.80
N GLY A 13 11.33 7.55 1.33
CA GLY A 13 12.57 6.80 1.18
C GLY A 13 13.05 6.08 2.45
N GLU A 14 12.49 6.38 3.62
CA GLU A 14 12.82 5.70 4.88
C GLU A 14 11.82 4.57 5.16
N LYS A 15 12.29 3.47 5.74
CA LYS A 15 11.42 2.38 6.18
C LYS A 15 10.39 2.91 7.19
N PRO A 16 9.09 2.89 6.88
CA PRO A 16 8.08 3.44 7.76
C PRO A 16 7.82 2.51 8.96
N THR A 17 7.32 3.08 10.06
CA THR A 17 6.77 2.31 11.18
C THR A 17 5.30 2.67 11.36
N LEU A 18 4.46 1.64 11.54
CA LEU A 18 3.01 1.76 11.67
C LEU A 18 2.59 1.53 13.13
N ALA A 19 1.79 2.46 13.65
CA ALA A 19 1.11 2.31 14.94
C ALA A 19 -0.40 2.15 14.70
N PHE A 20 -0.91 0.94 14.96
CA PHE A 20 -2.29 0.58 14.70
C PHE A 20 -3.19 0.95 15.90
N PRO A 21 -4.36 1.56 15.67
CA PRO A 21 -5.32 1.78 16.74
C PRO A 21 -6.03 0.48 17.11
N ASP A 22 -6.51 0.38 18.35
CA ASP A 22 -7.36 -0.72 18.85
C ASP A 22 -8.80 -0.59 18.32
N THR A 23 -8.95 -0.45 17.01
CA THR A 23 -10.24 -0.34 16.31
C THR A 23 -10.32 -1.31 15.16
N THR A 24 -11.54 -1.60 14.72
CA THR A 24 -11.77 -2.40 13.52
C THR A 24 -11.46 -1.56 12.27
N PRO A 25 -10.70 -2.09 11.30
CA PRO A 25 -10.45 -1.39 10.04
C PRO A 25 -11.74 -1.16 9.25
N SER A 26 -11.70 -0.19 8.33
CA SER A 26 -12.78 0.04 7.37
C SER A 26 -13.00 -1.20 6.50
N ALA A 27 -14.25 -1.41 6.10
CA ALA A 27 -14.60 -2.41 5.10
C ALA A 27 -14.38 -1.90 3.68
N GLU A 28 -14.06 -0.61 3.52
CA GLU A 28 -13.79 0.05 2.23
C GLU A 28 -12.28 0.31 2.08
N LEU A 29 -11.83 0.55 0.84
CA LEU A 29 -10.48 1.02 0.58
C LEU A 29 -10.32 2.44 1.12
N GLU A 30 -9.37 2.62 2.03
CA GLU A 30 -9.00 3.94 2.52
C GLU A 30 -7.64 4.32 1.92
N VAL A 31 -7.57 5.52 1.34
CA VAL A 31 -6.36 6.07 0.71
C VAL A 31 -6.04 7.40 1.37
N LEU A 32 -4.85 7.50 1.97
CA LEU A 32 -4.37 8.73 2.58
C LEU A 32 -3.00 9.10 2.01
N VAL A 33 -2.93 10.23 1.32
CA VAL A 33 -1.65 10.80 0.87
C VAL A 33 -0.95 11.45 2.07
N LEU A 34 0.08 10.78 2.59
CA LEU A 34 0.88 11.25 3.72
C LEU A 34 1.81 12.40 3.32
N SER A 35 2.36 12.32 2.11
CA SER A 35 3.13 13.38 1.48
C SER A 35 2.84 13.37 -0.01
N ARG A 36 2.49 14.52 -0.57
CA ARG A 36 2.19 14.65 -1.99
C ARG A 36 3.47 14.95 -2.76
N GLY A 37 3.75 14.13 -3.77
CA GLY A 37 4.80 14.36 -4.74
C GLY A 37 4.45 15.46 -5.74
N ALA A 38 5.44 15.84 -6.54
CA ALA A 38 5.30 16.86 -7.59
C ALA A 38 5.77 16.35 -8.96
N GLY A 39 6.00 15.04 -9.09
CA GLY A 39 6.38 14.39 -10.33
C GLY A 39 5.20 14.08 -11.23
N GLU A 40 5.45 13.23 -12.23
CA GLU A 40 4.44 12.80 -13.19
C GLU A 40 3.25 12.10 -12.51
N LEU A 41 2.08 12.19 -13.14
CA LEU A 41 0.88 11.50 -12.69
C LEU A 41 0.99 10.02 -13.05
N VAL A 42 0.70 9.14 -12.09
CA VAL A 42 0.53 7.71 -12.36
C VAL A 42 -0.78 7.49 -13.09
N GLU A 43 -0.72 6.93 -14.30
CA GLU A 43 -1.88 6.62 -15.11
C GLU A 43 -2.07 5.10 -15.26
N ALA A 44 -3.30 4.67 -15.50
CA ALA A 44 -3.57 3.26 -15.74
C ALA A 44 -2.87 2.79 -17.02
N GLY A 45 -2.14 1.68 -16.93
CA GLY A 45 -1.30 1.14 -18.00
C GLY A 45 0.17 1.50 -17.88
N ASP A 46 0.55 2.40 -16.96
CA ASP A 46 1.95 2.70 -16.67
C ASP A 46 2.63 1.53 -15.94
N ASP A 47 3.94 1.40 -16.11
CA ASP A 47 4.83 0.69 -15.21
C ASP A 47 5.32 1.65 -14.12
N ILE A 48 4.91 1.40 -12.87
CA ILE A 48 5.32 2.22 -11.72
C ILE A 48 6.46 1.58 -10.94
N GLU A 49 7.39 2.40 -10.48
CA GLU A 49 8.45 2.00 -9.55
C GLU A 49 8.10 2.48 -8.14
N VAL A 50 8.10 1.58 -7.16
CA VAL A 50 7.74 1.91 -5.78
C VAL A 50 8.68 1.29 -4.75
N ASN A 51 8.80 1.98 -3.62
CA ASN A 51 9.17 1.36 -2.35
C ASN A 51 7.92 1.16 -1.49
N TYR A 52 7.88 0.10 -0.69
CA TYR A 52 6.71 -0.18 0.13
C TYR A 52 7.03 -0.98 1.38
N LEU A 53 6.13 -0.87 2.36
CA LEU A 53 6.02 -1.78 3.49
C LEU A 53 4.57 -2.22 3.62
N GLY A 54 4.35 -3.53 3.65
CA GLY A 54 3.04 -4.17 3.84
C GLY A 54 2.96 -4.88 5.18
N GLN A 55 1.90 -4.61 5.93
CA GLN A 55 1.62 -5.19 7.24
C GLN A 55 0.13 -5.52 7.37
N SER A 56 -0.21 -6.67 7.96
CA SER A 56 -1.61 -6.99 8.29
C SER A 56 -2.05 -6.18 9.51
N TRP A 57 -3.29 -5.68 9.52
CA TRP A 57 -3.82 -4.83 10.60
C TRP A 57 -3.64 -5.43 12.01
N GLN A 58 -3.93 -6.73 12.13
CA GLN A 58 -3.81 -7.50 13.39
C GLN A 58 -2.57 -8.39 13.40
N GLY A 59 -1.59 -8.09 12.54
CA GLY A 59 -0.43 -8.93 12.31
C GLY A 59 0.87 -8.14 12.19
N GLY A 60 1.90 -8.84 11.73
CA GLY A 60 3.22 -8.26 11.50
C GLY A 60 3.38 -7.77 10.07
N VAL A 61 4.53 -7.12 9.84
CA VAL A 61 5.04 -6.87 8.49
C VAL A 61 5.19 -8.21 7.78
N PHE A 62 4.55 -8.35 6.63
CA PHE A 62 4.64 -9.56 5.81
C PHE A 62 5.61 -9.38 4.63
N ASP A 63 5.77 -8.15 4.14
CA ASP A 63 6.64 -7.86 3.01
C ASP A 63 7.07 -6.39 3.00
N ASN A 64 8.29 -6.09 2.56
CA ASN A 64 8.77 -4.72 2.37
C ASN A 64 10.01 -4.64 1.44
N SER A 65 10.12 -3.55 0.69
CA SER A 65 11.25 -3.29 -0.21
C SER A 65 12.48 -2.74 0.50
N TYR A 66 12.31 -2.04 1.63
CA TYR A 66 13.39 -1.36 2.34
C TYR A 66 14.43 -2.33 2.91
N ASP A 67 14.00 -3.44 3.52
CA ASP A 67 14.90 -4.49 4.02
C ASP A 67 15.60 -5.23 2.88
N ARG A 68 14.98 -5.28 1.70
CA ARG A 68 15.61 -5.82 0.48
C ARG A 68 16.63 -4.87 -0.14
N GLY A 69 16.50 -3.57 0.12
CA GLY A 69 17.38 -2.54 -0.45
C GLY A 69 17.13 -2.25 -1.93
N SER A 70 16.02 -2.71 -2.51
CA SER A 70 15.65 -2.44 -3.90
C SER A 70 14.15 -2.23 -4.05
N SER A 71 13.77 -1.23 -4.85
CA SER A 71 12.40 -0.97 -5.29
C SER A 71 11.86 -2.11 -6.16
N ILE A 72 10.55 -2.07 -6.42
CA ILE A 72 9.89 -2.99 -7.36
C ILE A 72 9.21 -2.18 -8.47
N THR A 73 9.11 -2.78 -9.65
CA THR A 73 8.42 -2.22 -10.82
C THR A 73 7.37 -3.20 -11.31
N PHE A 74 6.17 -2.70 -11.61
CA PHE A 74 5.07 -3.50 -12.14
C PHE A 74 4.04 -2.60 -12.84
N PRO A 75 3.22 -3.16 -13.75
CA PRO A 75 2.16 -2.42 -14.41
C PRO A 75 0.99 -2.15 -13.46
N ILE A 76 0.44 -0.93 -13.48
CA ILE A 76 -0.66 -0.49 -12.59
C ILE A 76 -1.95 -0.21 -13.37
N GLY A 77 -3.09 -0.43 -12.72
CA GLY A 77 -4.42 -0.11 -13.25
C GLY A 77 -4.90 -1.07 -14.35
N VAL A 78 -4.28 -2.24 -14.44
CA VAL A 78 -4.56 -3.27 -15.45
C VAL A 78 -4.85 -4.65 -14.86
N GLY A 79 -5.00 -4.76 -13.54
CA GLY A 79 -5.28 -6.01 -12.83
C GLY A 79 -4.06 -6.90 -12.62
N ALA A 80 -2.85 -6.33 -12.65
CA ALA A 80 -1.60 -7.08 -12.46
C ALA A 80 -1.18 -7.21 -10.98
N VAL A 81 -1.72 -6.35 -10.12
CA VAL A 81 -1.53 -6.40 -8.66
C VAL A 81 -2.88 -6.49 -7.96
N ILE A 82 -2.88 -6.53 -6.63
CA ILE A 82 -4.12 -6.50 -5.85
C ILE A 82 -4.95 -5.26 -6.19
N ALA A 83 -6.27 -5.40 -6.25
CA ALA A 83 -7.16 -4.32 -6.69
C ALA A 83 -7.01 -3.04 -5.86
N GLY A 84 -6.73 -3.14 -4.56
CA GLY A 84 -6.49 -1.97 -3.72
C GLY A 84 -5.25 -1.15 -4.09
N TRP A 85 -4.25 -1.75 -4.75
CA TRP A 85 -3.13 -0.98 -5.31
C TRP A 85 -3.53 -0.30 -6.61
N ASP A 86 -4.19 -1.01 -7.52
CA ASP A 86 -4.69 -0.46 -8.78
C ASP A 86 -5.62 0.74 -8.53
N GLU A 87 -6.56 0.62 -7.59
CA GLU A 87 -7.49 1.69 -7.24
C GLU A 87 -6.85 2.82 -6.41
N GLY A 88 -5.86 2.48 -5.57
CA GLY A 88 -5.28 3.43 -4.61
C GLY A 88 -4.12 4.26 -5.15
N LEU A 89 -3.37 3.74 -6.12
CA LEU A 89 -2.13 4.36 -6.63
C LEU A 89 -2.33 5.08 -7.97
N VAL A 90 -3.30 4.67 -8.78
CA VAL A 90 -3.65 5.41 -10.01
C VAL A 90 -4.14 6.81 -9.65
N GLY A 91 -3.65 7.82 -10.36
CA GLY A 91 -3.96 9.23 -10.11
C GLY A 91 -3.12 9.89 -9.02
N GLN A 92 -2.20 9.16 -8.39
CA GLN A 92 -1.20 9.73 -7.49
C GLN A 92 -0.01 10.30 -8.28
N GLN A 93 0.77 11.19 -7.67
CA GLN A 93 1.96 11.76 -8.29
C GLN A 93 3.22 11.01 -7.86
N VAL A 94 4.17 10.86 -8.78
CA VAL A 94 5.53 10.44 -8.45
C VAL A 94 6.14 11.36 -7.38
N GLY A 95 6.83 10.75 -6.42
CA GLY A 95 7.32 11.39 -5.19
C GLY A 95 6.31 11.41 -4.05
N SER A 96 5.10 10.85 -4.23
CA SER A 96 4.13 10.75 -3.15
C SER A 96 4.43 9.57 -2.23
N ARG A 97 4.17 9.77 -0.93
CA ARG A 97 4.03 8.71 0.07
C ARG A 97 2.55 8.54 0.38
N VAL A 98 2.02 7.34 0.19
CA VAL A 98 0.60 7.02 0.31
C VAL A 98 0.40 5.88 1.30
N LEU A 99 -0.52 6.05 2.24
CA LEU A 99 -1.04 5.01 3.10
C LEU A 99 -2.30 4.42 2.46
N LEU A 100 -2.33 3.10 2.33
CA LEU A 100 -3.48 2.34 1.87
C LEU A 100 -3.93 1.39 2.99
N SER A 101 -5.21 1.42 3.35
CA SER A 101 -5.83 0.35 4.13
C SER A 101 -6.79 -0.43 3.22
N ILE A 102 -6.40 -1.65 2.89
CA ILE A 102 -7.00 -2.47 1.85
C ILE A 102 -7.80 -3.60 2.51
N PRO A 103 -9.15 -3.58 2.43
CA PRO A 103 -9.97 -4.66 2.94
C PRO A 103 -9.69 -5.94 2.15
N SER A 104 -9.89 -7.10 2.79
CA SER A 104 -9.50 -8.40 2.23
C SER A 104 -9.98 -8.64 0.80
N HIS A 105 -11.21 -8.24 0.45
CA HIS A 105 -11.80 -8.45 -0.87
C HIS A 105 -11.10 -7.65 -2.00
N LEU A 106 -10.35 -6.60 -1.67
CA LEU A 106 -9.47 -5.87 -2.60
C LEU A 106 -7.99 -6.27 -2.47
N GLY A 107 -7.71 -7.24 -1.59
CA GLY A 107 -6.40 -7.85 -1.36
C GLY A 107 -6.41 -9.35 -1.71
N TYR A 108 -6.20 -10.20 -0.70
CA TYR A 108 -6.08 -11.66 -0.88
C TYR A 108 -7.35 -12.46 -0.48
N GLY A 109 -8.45 -11.77 -0.21
CA GLY A 109 -9.76 -12.33 0.10
C GLY A 109 -9.77 -13.28 1.30
N ASP A 110 -10.76 -14.18 1.31
CA ASP A 110 -10.94 -15.19 2.37
C ASP A 110 -9.86 -16.27 2.37
N ARG A 111 -9.08 -16.38 1.29
CA ARG A 111 -7.98 -17.34 1.20
C ARG A 111 -6.72 -16.84 1.92
N GLY A 112 -6.48 -15.54 1.90
CA GLY A 112 -5.23 -14.95 2.39
C GLY A 112 -4.00 -15.51 1.70
N VAL A 113 -2.85 -15.34 2.32
CA VAL A 113 -1.57 -15.96 1.91
C VAL A 113 -0.87 -16.49 3.17
N PRO A 114 -1.27 -17.66 3.69
CA PRO A 114 -0.78 -18.15 4.98
C PRO A 114 0.74 -18.30 5.06
N GLN A 115 1.41 -18.60 3.94
CA GLN A 115 2.87 -18.70 3.85
C GLN A 115 3.57 -17.35 4.07
N ALA A 116 2.89 -16.23 3.77
CA ALA A 116 3.36 -14.88 4.02
C ALA A 116 2.82 -14.33 5.35
N GLY A 117 2.11 -15.12 6.15
CA GLY A 117 1.51 -14.68 7.41
C GLY A 117 0.21 -13.88 7.23
N ILE A 118 -0.33 -13.78 6.02
CA ILE A 118 -1.60 -13.12 5.72
C ILE A 118 -2.74 -14.13 5.88
N LYS A 119 -3.64 -13.89 6.82
CA LYS A 119 -4.81 -14.76 7.04
C LYS A 119 -5.94 -14.38 6.09
N GLY A 120 -6.86 -15.32 5.88
CA GLY A 120 -8.11 -15.04 5.20
C GLY A 120 -8.89 -13.95 5.94
N GLY A 121 -9.40 -12.98 5.19
CA GLY A 121 -10.15 -11.86 5.77
C GLY A 121 -9.31 -10.74 6.38
N ASP A 122 -7.97 -10.83 6.35
CA ASP A 122 -7.11 -9.76 6.86
C ASP A 122 -7.26 -8.47 6.03
N THR A 123 -7.38 -7.33 6.72
CA THR A 123 -7.11 -6.02 6.13
C THR A 123 -5.60 -5.80 6.08
N LEU A 124 -5.11 -5.39 4.92
CA LEU A 124 -3.70 -5.10 4.68
C LEU A 124 -3.48 -3.60 4.73
N VAL A 125 -2.40 -3.18 5.37
CA VAL A 125 -1.98 -1.79 5.39
C VAL A 125 -0.64 -1.67 4.67
N PHE A 126 -0.60 -0.75 3.71
CA PHE A 126 0.59 -0.45 2.94
C PHE A 126 0.97 1.00 3.08
N VAL A 127 2.27 1.25 3.24
CA VAL A 127 2.85 2.58 3.00
C VAL A 127 3.69 2.46 1.74
N VAL A 128 3.31 3.21 0.71
CA VAL A 128 3.89 3.14 -0.63
C VAL A 128 4.52 4.49 -0.97
N ASP A 129 5.79 4.45 -1.35
CA ASP A 129 6.52 5.57 -1.93
C ASP A 129 6.60 5.37 -3.43
N ILE A 130 5.99 6.27 -4.18
CA ILE A 130 6.02 6.24 -5.64
C ILE A 130 7.33 6.90 -6.09
N VAL A 131 8.25 6.11 -6.61
CA VAL A 131 9.60 6.53 -7.00
C VAL A 131 9.63 7.00 -8.45
N GLY A 132 8.87 6.35 -9.33
CA GLY A 132 8.83 6.66 -10.75
C GLY A 132 7.60 6.09 -11.44
N THR A 133 7.35 6.57 -12.66
CA THR A 133 6.35 6.02 -13.58
C THR A 133 6.92 6.04 -15.00
N SER A 134 6.48 5.11 -15.85
CA SER A 134 6.90 4.98 -17.24
C SER A 134 5.83 4.27 -18.07
N ARG A 135 5.87 4.42 -19.39
CA ARG A 135 4.91 3.85 -20.35
C ARG A 135 5.58 2.93 -21.37
#